data_AF-X1F1C1-F1
#
_entry.id   AF-X1F1C1-F1
#
_cell.length_a   1.000
_cell.length_b   1.000
_cell.length_c   1.000
_cell.angle_alpha   90.00
_cell.angle_beta   90.00
_cell.angle_gamma   90.00
#
_symmetry.space_group_name_H-M   'P 1'
#
loop_
_entity.id
_entity.type
_entity.pdbx_description
1 polymer ?
#
loop_
_entity_poly.entity_id
_entity_poly.type
_entity_poly.pdbx_seq_one_letter_code
_entity_poly.pdbx_strand_id
1 'polypeptide(L)' 'MFEKYRKLGISAIMHYETSKKLLSKGYKGAEMSWILENNVMTNREIQAMGGKIYKTYRIYDYKLY' A
#
# COMPACT_ATOMS: atom_id res chain seq x y z
N MET A 1 11.48 1.67 -2.71
CA MET A 1 12.53 1.13 -1.81
C MET A 1 13.67 0.59 -2.65
N PHE A 2 14.91 1.02 -2.38
CA PHE A 2 16.08 0.47 -3.07
C PHE A 2 16.14 -1.05 -2.87
N GLU A 3 16.52 -1.76 -3.91
CA GLU A 3 16.52 -3.23 -3.94
C GLU A 3 17.31 -3.84 -2.77
N LYS A 4 18.45 -3.23 -2.43
CA LYS A 4 19.32 -3.62 -1.31
C LYS A 4 18.67 -3.56 0.09
N TYR A 5 17.54 -2.86 0.24
CA TYR A 5 16.85 -2.74 1.52
C TYR A 5 15.52 -3.51 1.57
N ARG A 6 15.18 -4.22 0.49
CA ARG A 6 14.00 -5.10 0.47
C ARG A 6 14.21 -6.26 1.44
N LYS A 7 13.11 -6.80 1.97
CA LYS A 7 13.07 -7.94 2.91
C LYS A 7 13.73 -7.72 4.28
N LEU A 8 14.25 -6.52 4.58
CA LEU A 8 14.78 -6.16 5.90
C LEU A 8 13.69 -5.76 6.91
N GLY A 9 12.41 -5.91 6.58
CA GLY A 9 11.29 -5.51 7.46
C GLY A 9 11.09 -3.99 7.59
N ILE A 10 11.93 -3.17 6.94
CA ILE A 10 11.88 -1.70 7.03
C ILE A 10 10.50 -1.17 6.61
N SER A 11 9.89 -1.73 5.57
CA SER A 11 8.58 -1.32 5.08
C SER A 11 7.49 -1.55 6.13
N ALA A 12 7.49 -2.72 6.79
CA ALA A 12 6.56 -3.04 7.86
C ALA A 12 6.70 -2.08 9.06
N ILE A 13 7.94 -1.75 9.46
CA ILE A 13 8.19 -0.79 10.54
C ILE A 13 7.67 0.60 10.17
N MET A 14 7.96 1.06 8.95
CA MET A 14 7.49 2.36 8.46
C MET A 14 5.96 2.45 8.47
N HIS A 15 5.27 1.40 8.01
CA HIS A 15 3.81 1.35 8.03
C HIS A 15 3.24 1.26 9.45
N TYR A 16 3.86 0.49 10.35
CA TYR A 16 3.44 0.37 11.74
C TYR A 16 3.56 1.70 12.50
N GLU A 17 4.72 2.36 12.44
CA GLU A 17 4.94 3.65 13.12
C GLU A 17 4.01 4.74 12.57
N THR A 18 3.80 4.75 11.25
CA THR A 18 2.85 5.68 10.62
C THR A 18 1.42 5.42 11.11
N SER A 19 1.00 4.15 11.14
CA SER A 19 -0.34 3.76 11.61
C SER A 19 -0.55 4.12 13.08
N LYS A 20 0.44 3.85 13.93
CA LYS A 20 0.42 4.22 15.35
C LYS A 20 0.27 5.73 15.54
N LYS A 21 0.99 6.54 14.73
CA LYS A 21 0.87 8.00 14.77
C LYS A 21 -0.50 8.49 14.29
N LEU A 22 -1.06 7.87 13.25
CA LEU A 22 -2.42 8.19 12.76
C LEU A 22 -3.48 7.88 13.82
N LEU A 23 -3.41 6.70 14.46
CA LEU A 23 -4.32 6.32 15.53
C LEU A 23 -4.25 7.29 16.71
N SER A 24 -3.05 7.73 17.12
CA SER A 24 -2.88 8.73 18.19
C SER A 24 -3.53 10.10 17.88
N LYS A 25 -3.78 10.38 16.59
CA LYS A 25 -4.43 11.60 16.12
C LYS A 25 -5.94 11.42 15.87
N GLY A 26 -6.52 10.27 16.22
CA GLY A 26 -7.95 10.00 16.08
C GLY A 26 -8.39 9.54 14.68
N TYR A 27 -7.46 9.23 13.78
CA TYR A 27 -7.80 8.62 12.50
C TYR A 27 -8.28 7.18 12.72
N LYS A 28 -9.35 6.78 12.02
CA LYS A 28 -9.95 5.44 12.16
C LYS A 28 -9.28 4.38 11.28
N GLY A 29 -8.42 4.81 10.36
CA GLY A 29 -7.75 3.96 9.40
C GLY A 29 -6.98 4.79 8.37
N ALA A 30 -6.37 4.11 7.41
CA ALA A 30 -5.67 4.70 6.28
C ALA A 30 -5.99 3.92 5.01
N GLU A 31 -5.83 4.56 3.85
CA GLU A 31 -5.80 3.87 2.56
C GLU A 31 -4.40 3.91 1.95
N MET A 32 -4.08 2.94 1.10
CA MET A 32 -2.79 2.80 0.42
C MET A 32 -2.84 3.29 -1.03
N SER A 33 -3.89 4.04 -1.38
CA SER A 33 -4.16 4.59 -2.71
C SER A 33 -4.05 3.54 -3.82
N TRP A 34 -3.42 3.86 -4.95
CA TRP A 34 -3.37 3.00 -6.12
C TRP A 34 -2.12 2.12 -6.12
N ILE A 35 -2.34 0.83 -5.91
CA ILE A 35 -1.32 -0.20 -6.03
C ILE A 35 -1.60 -1.00 -7.29
N LEU A 36 -0.56 -1.22 -8.11
CA LEU A 36 -0.66 -2.09 -9.28
C LEU A 36 -1.11 -3.49 -8.84
N GLU A 37 -2.12 -4.03 -9.51
CA GLU A 37 -2.71 -5.34 -9.20
C GLU A 37 -1.67 -6.48 -9.29
N ASN A 38 -0.71 -6.37 -10.20
CA ASN A 38 0.35 -7.35 -10.39
C ASN A 38 1.55 -7.17 -9.43
N ASN A 39 1.56 -6.14 -8.57
CA ASN A 39 2.59 -6.00 -7.56
C ASN A 39 2.27 -6.90 -6.36
N VAL A 40 2.52 -8.20 -6.52
CA VAL A 40 2.17 -9.24 -5.54
C VAL A 40 2.81 -8.97 -4.18
N MET A 41 4.04 -8.45 -4.15
CA MET A 41 4.75 -8.18 -2.88
C MET A 41 4.03 -7.11 -2.06
N THR A 42 3.75 -5.95 -2.65
CA THR A 42 3.07 -4.85 -1.94
C THR A 42 1.63 -5.22 -1.58
N ASN A 43 0.90 -5.91 -2.46
CA ASN A 43 -0.46 -6.36 -2.15
C ASN A 43 -0.49 -7.32 -0.95
N ARG A 44 0.44 -8.29 -0.88
CA ARG A 44 0.55 -9.20 0.27
C ARG A 44 0.89 -8.47 1.56
N GLU A 45 1.79 -7.49 1.52
CA GLU A 45 2.15 -6.67 2.68
C GLU A 45 0.94 -5.90 3.22
N ILE A 46 0.18 -5.25 2.34
CA ILE A 46 -1.04 -4.50 2.72
C ILE A 46 -2.09 -5.43 3.33
N GLN A 47 -2.32 -6.60 2.73
CA GLN A 47 -3.26 -7.60 3.26
C GLN A 47 -2.82 -8.13 4.63
N ALA A 48 -1.53 -8.39 4.83
CA ALA A 48 -0.99 -8.84 6.12
C ALA A 48 -1.18 -7.79 7.24
N MET A 49 -1.22 -6.50 6.89
CA MET A 49 -1.54 -5.41 7.83
C MET A 49 -3.05 -5.23 8.07
N GLY A 50 -3.92 -6.07 7.49
CA GLY A 50 -5.37 -5.98 7.62
C GLY A 50 -6.06 -5.11 6.56
N GLY A 51 -5.32 -4.65 5.55
CA GLY A 51 -5.88 -3.91 4.43
C GLY A 51 -6.81 -4.77 3.56
N LYS A 52 -7.85 -4.14 3.00
CA LYS A 52 -8.82 -4.77 2.10
C LYS A 52 -8.86 -4.01 0.79
N ILE A 53 -8.94 -4.72 -0.33
CA ILE A 53 -9.16 -4.10 -1.64
C ILE A 53 -10.60 -3.58 -1.67
N TYR A 54 -10.76 -2.26 -1.66
CA TYR A 54 -12.08 -1.63 -1.70
C TYR A 54 -12.53 -1.24 -3.12
N LYS A 55 -11.56 -1.01 -4.02
CA LYS A 55 -11.83 -0.61 -5.41
C LYS A 55 -10.68 -1.02 -6.32
N THR A 56 -11.04 -1.45 -7.51
CA THR A 56 -10.10 -1.81 -8.58
C THR A 56 -10.31 -0.87 -9.77
N TYR A 57 -9.26 -0.19 -10.19
CA TYR A 57 -9.28 0.71 -11.34
C TYR A 57 -8.70 0.01 -12.57
N ARG A 58 -9.26 0.32 -13.76
CA ARG A 58 -8.75 -0.10 -15.06
C ARG A 58 -8.50 1.16 -15.88
N ILE A 59 -7.28 1.34 -16.33
CA ILE A 59 -6.89 2.50 -17.14
C ILE A 59 -6.89 2.03 -18.59
N TYR A 60 -7.62 2.75 -19.42
CA TYR A 60 -7.67 2.54 -20.87
C TYR A 60 -7.11 3.78 -21.54
N ASP A 61 -6.39 3.57 -22.63
CA ASP A 61 -5.93 4.64 -23.51
C ASP A 61 -6.53 4.41 -24.90
N TYR A 62 -6.91 5.49 -25.57
CA TYR A 62 -7.44 5.45 -26.93
C TYR A 62 -6.81 6.59 -27.73
N LYS A 63 -6.07 6.23 -28.78
CA LYS A 63 -5.41 7.20 -29.64
C LYS A 63 -6.45 7.82 -30.58
N LEU A 64 -6.59 9.14 -30.53
CA LEU A 64 -7.59 9.86 -31.33
C LEU A 64 -7.12 10.23 -32.76
N TYR A 65 -5.86 9.96 -33.12
CA TYR A 65 -5.27 10.20 -34.45
C TYR A 65 -3.88 9.56 -34.55
#